data_AF-A0A1V6HDH0-F1
#
_entry.id   AF-A0A1V6HDH0-F1
#
_cell.length_a   1.000
_cell.length_b   1.000
_cell.length_c   1.000
_cell.angle_alpha   90.00
_cell.angle_beta   90.00
_cell.angle_gamma   90.00
#
_symmetry.space_group_name_H-M   'P 1'
#
loop_
_entity.id
_entity.type
_entity.pdbx_description
1 polymer ?
#
loop_
_entity_poly.entity_id
_entity_poly.type
_entity_poly.pdbx_seq_one_letter_code
_entity_poly.pdbx_strand_id
1 'polypeptide(L)'
;MVCGVEGATEHNFICDECGDPLAVTMFCNGCKRRLSLDPLVAAEFLNENGYDFEDVCGLVVKTQYCSVCMPDSELADMTIFRIKV
;
A
#
# COMPACT_ATOMS: atom_id res chain seq x y z
N MET A 1 15.19 5.67 -7.09
CA MET A 1 15.75 4.60 -6.25
C MET A 1 14.58 3.84 -5.67
N VAL A 2 14.30 2.63 -6.15
CA VAL A 2 13.22 1.77 -5.65
C VAL A 2 13.79 1.02 -4.45
N CYS A 3 13.41 1.36 -3.22
CA CYS A 3 13.84 0.57 -2.06
C CYS A 3 12.93 -0.67 -1.94
N GLY A 4 13.43 -1.77 -2.51
CA GLY A 4 12.73 -3.03 -2.62
C GLY A 4 13.23 -4.07 -1.62
N VAL A 5 13.08 -3.82 -0.31
CA VAL A 5 13.24 -4.90 0.68
C VAL A 5 12.31 -4.68 1.87
N GLU A 6 11.70 -5.78 2.31
CA GLU A 6 10.92 -5.88 3.54
C GLU A 6 11.79 -5.47 4.75
N GLY A 7 11.23 -4.63 5.62
CA GLY A 7 11.94 -4.16 6.79
C GLY A 7 12.09 -5.29 7.82
N ALA A 8 13.24 -5.95 7.86
CA ALA A 8 13.55 -7.02 8.82
C ALA A 8 13.70 -6.58 10.30
N THR A 9 13.63 -5.29 10.64
CA THR A 9 13.82 -4.78 12.01
C THR A 9 12.86 -3.63 12.34
N GLU A 10 12.65 -3.40 13.64
CA GLU A 10 11.80 -2.33 14.20
C GLU A 10 12.28 -0.90 13.90
N HIS A 11 13.46 -0.73 13.30
CA HIS A 11 14.04 0.55 12.92
C HIS A 11 14.06 0.79 11.40
N ASN A 12 13.42 -0.08 10.62
CA ASN A 12 13.36 0.05 9.17
C ASN A 12 12.25 1.03 8.77
N PHE A 13 12.51 2.31 8.97
CA PHE A 13 11.72 3.40 8.39
C PHE A 13 11.95 3.41 6.87
N ILE A 14 11.10 2.68 6.15
CA ILE A 14 11.06 2.72 4.69
C ILE A 14 10.35 4.01 4.29
N CYS A 15 10.88 4.68 3.27
CA CYS A 15 10.29 5.91 2.76
C CYS A 15 8.81 5.67 2.38
N ASP A 16 7.91 6.57 2.78
CA ASP A 16 6.49 6.45 2.45
C ASP A 16 6.25 6.57 0.93
N GLU A 17 7.22 7.05 0.17
CA GLU A 17 7.15 7.19 -1.30
C GLU A 17 7.53 5.90 -2.05
N CYS A 18 7.95 4.85 -1.35
CA CYS A 18 8.58 3.68 -1.94
C CYS A 18 7.61 2.48 -2.06
N GLY A 19 7.68 1.75 -3.17
CA GLY A 19 6.85 0.59 -3.45
C GLY A 19 7.52 -0.40 -4.41
N ASP A 20 6.85 -1.50 -4.72
CA ASP A 20 7.36 -2.54 -5.63
C ASP A 20 6.73 -2.37 -7.02
N PRO A 21 7.51 -2.16 -8.10
CA PRO A 21 6.97 -2.05 -9.45
C PRO A 21 6.33 -3.34 -9.98
N LEU A 22 6.61 -4.49 -9.36
CA LEU A 22 6.10 -5.81 -9.76
C LEU A 22 4.95 -6.30 -8.88
N ALA A 23 4.54 -5.53 -7.87
CA ALA A 23 3.45 -5.90 -6.97
C ALA A 23 2.58 -4.68 -6.63
N VAL A 24 1.50 -4.90 -5.89
CA VAL A 24 0.74 -3.83 -5.26
C VAL A 24 1.29 -3.63 -3.86
N THR A 25 1.71 -2.41 -3.53
CA THR A 25 2.21 -2.09 -2.20
C THR A 25 1.17 -1.30 -1.41
N MET A 26 0.79 -1.76 -0.23
CA MET A 26 0.04 -0.95 0.74
C MET A 26 0.99 -0.35 1.77
N PHE A 27 0.81 0.93 2.11
CA PHE A 27 1.51 1.61 3.20
C PHE A 27 0.51 2.20 4.20
N CYS A 28 0.71 1.90 5.48
CA CYS A 28 -0.10 2.46 6.56
C CYS A 28 0.63 3.62 7.24
N ASN A 29 0.04 4.82 7.21
CA ASN A 29 0.64 5.99 7.86
C ASN A 29 0.65 5.90 9.39
N GLY A 30 -0.33 5.25 10.01
CA GLY A 30 -0.44 5.12 11.46
C GLY A 30 0.67 4.25 12.08
N CYS A 31 0.84 3.02 11.57
CA CYS A 31 1.84 2.08 12.12
C CYS A 31 3.08 1.90 11.25
N LYS A 32 3.22 2.67 10.16
CA LYS A 32 4.35 2.65 9.21
C LYS A 32 4.62 1.28 8.56
N ARG A 33 3.63 0.39 8.59
CA ARG A 33 3.73 -0.93 7.96
C ARG A 33 3.58 -0.83 6.45
N ARG A 34 4.38 -1.64 5.76
CA ARG A 34 4.27 -1.91 4.33
C ARG A 34 3.82 -3.36 4.14
N LEU A 35 2.89 -3.59 3.22
CA LEU A 35 2.43 -4.91 2.84
C LEU A 35 2.43 -5.03 1.32
N SER A 36 2.95 -6.13 0.79
CA SER A 36 2.70 -6.51 -0.60
C SER A 36 1.34 -7.20 -0.63
N LEU A 37 0.41 -6.68 -1.43
CA LEU A 37 -0.90 -7.27 -1.62
C LEU A 37 -0.86 -8.24 -2.80
N ASP A 38 -1.66 -9.29 -2.71
CA ASP A 38 -1.95 -10.13 -3.86
C ASP A 38 -2.62 -9.27 -4.95
N PRO A 39 -2.15 -9.31 -6.21
CA PRO A 39 -2.70 -8.49 -7.29
C PRO A 39 -4.19 -8.69 -7.54
N LEU A 40 -4.73 -9.90 -7.41
CA LEU A 40 -6.14 -10.17 -7.65
C LEU A 40 -7.00 -9.56 -6.55
N VAL A 41 -6.61 -9.79 -5.29
CA VAL A 41 -7.31 -9.23 -4.13
C VAL A 41 -7.26 -7.70 -4.14
N ALA A 42 -6.11 -7.12 -4.50
CA ALA A 42 -5.96 -5.68 -4.62
C ALA A 42 -6.83 -5.10 -5.74
N ALA A 43 -6.89 -5.75 -6.91
CA ALA A 43 -7.72 -5.31 -8.03
C ALA A 43 -9.21 -5.32 -7.66
N GLU A 44 -9.69 -6.39 -7.03
CA GLU A 44 -11.07 -6.51 -6.56
C GLU A 44 -11.40 -5.39 -5.57
N PHE A 45 -10.59 -5.23 -4.53
CA PHE A 45 -10.77 -4.18 -3.52
C PHE A 45 -10.77 -2.77 -4.13
N LEU A 46 -9.85 -2.48 -5.06
CA LEU A 46 -9.79 -1.17 -5.70
C LEU A 46 -11.03 -0.92 -6.56
N ASN A 47 -11.51 -1.93 -7.30
CA ASN A 47 -12.71 -1.83 -8.11
C ASN A 47 -13.97 -1.58 -7.27
N GLU A 48 -14.12 -2.29 -6.15
CA GLU A 48 -15.21 -2.09 -5.18
C GLU A 48 -15.22 -0.66 -4.60
N ASN A 49 -14.06 -0.01 -4.53
CA ASN A 49 -13.89 1.37 -4.05
C ASN A 49 -13.87 2.40 -5.19
N GLY A 50 -14.28 2.03 -6.40
CA GLY A 50 -14.45 2.93 -7.54
C GLY A 50 -13.17 3.26 -8.32
N TYR A 51 -12.09 2.49 -8.11
CA TYR A 51 -10.84 2.64 -8.85
C TYR A 51 -10.68 1.50 -9.87
N ASP A 52 -10.65 1.86 -11.16
CA ASP A 52 -10.49 0.90 -12.25
C ASP A 52 -9.07 1.01 -12.85
N PHE A 53 -8.29 -0.06 -12.70
CA PHE A 53 -6.93 -0.16 -13.23
C PHE A 53 -6.79 -1.45 -14.06
N GLU A 54 -6.31 -1.33 -15.30
CA GLU A 54 -6.06 -2.49 -16.17
C GLU A 54 -4.98 -3.43 -15.63
N ASP A 55 -3.96 -2.88 -14.96
CA ASP A 55 -2.89 -3.61 -14.28
C ASP A 55 -2.60 -2.93 -12.95
N VAL A 56 -2.57 -3.68 -11.85
CA VAL A 56 -2.33 -3.14 -10.52
C VAL A 56 -0.84 -3.13 -10.13
N CYS A 57 0.05 -3.76 -10.90
CA CYS A 57 1.48 -3.78 -10.59
C CYS A 57 2.07 -2.36 -10.52
N GLY A 58 2.90 -2.12 -9.50
CA GLY A 58 3.51 -0.81 -9.28
C GLY A 58 2.59 0.22 -8.63
N LEU A 59 1.34 -0.15 -8.30
CA LEU A 59 0.48 0.69 -7.48
C LEU A 59 0.96 0.70 -6.03
N VAL A 60 0.92 1.89 -5.44
CA VAL A 60 1.15 2.11 -4.02
C VAL A 60 -0.11 2.74 -3.43
N VAL A 61 -0.74 2.01 -2.53
CA VAL A 61 -1.95 2.40 -1.80
C VAL A 61 -1.54 2.87 -0.41
N LYS A 62 -1.55 4.18 -0.19
CA LYS A 62 -1.39 4.78 1.13
C LYS A 62 -2.74 4.82 1.83
N THR A 63 -2.79 4.36 3.07
CA THR A 63 -3.94 4.50 3.94
C THR A 63 -3.53 5.13 5.26
N GLN A 64 -4.43 5.91 5.87
CA GLN A 64 -4.16 6.47 7.19
C GLN A 64 -3.97 5.38 8.24
N TYR A 65 -4.83 4.36 8.24
CA TYR A 65 -4.78 3.23 9.16
C TYR A 65 -5.02 1.90 8.44
N CYS A 66 -4.29 0.86 8.84
CA CYS A 66 -4.59 -0.51 8.44
C CYS A 66 -5.43 -1.19 9.53
N SER A 67 -5.98 -2.36 9.22
CA SER A 67 -6.79 -3.17 10.15
C SER A 67 -6.14 -3.45 11.51
N VAL A 68 -4.82 -3.32 11.63
CA VAL A 68 -4.10 -3.53 12.90
C VAL A 68 -4.09 -2.31 13.80
N CYS A 69 -4.12 -1.10 13.25
CA CYS A 69 -4.00 0.15 14.01
C CYS A 69 -5.18 1.10 13.81
N MET A 70 -6.22 0.65 13.10
CA MET A 70 -7.44 1.40 12.87
C MET A 70 -8.28 1.38 14.16
N PRO A 71 -8.69 2.55 14.68
CA PRO A 71 -9.68 2.61 15.75
C PRO A 71 -11.05 2.09 15.26
N ASP A 72 -11.79 1.39 16.11
CA ASP A 72 -13.05 0.69 15.76
C ASP A 72 -14.14 1.57 15.11
N SER A 73 -14.04 2.90 15.21
CA SER A 73 -15.04 3.85 14.72
C SER A 73 -14.57 4.73 13.56
N GLU A 74 -13.40 4.47 12.97
CA GLU A 74 -12.84 5.31 11.91
C GLU A 74 -12.93 4.65 10.53
N LEU A 75 -13.15 5.48 9.51
CA LEU A 75 -12.89 5.14 8.12
C LEU A 75 -11.47 5.61 7.78
N ALA A 76 -10.79 4.90 6.90
CA ALA A 76 -9.46 5.30 6.45
C ALA A 76 -9.52 5.79 5.01
N ASP A 77 -9.08 7.02 4.80
CA ASP A 77 -8.86 7.55 3.47
C ASP A 77 -7.70 6.81 2.79
N MET A 78 -7.82 6.67 1.47
CA MET A 78 -6.81 6.06 0.63
C MET A 78 -6.28 7.04 -0.40
N THR A 79 -4.97 7.03 -0.59
CA THR A 79 -4.28 7.75 -1.67
C THR A 79 -3.50 6.74 -2.50
N ILE A 80 -3.71 6.77 -3.82
CA ILE A 80 -3.09 5.81 -4.73
C ILE A 80 -2.14 6.55 -5.66
N PHE A 81 -0.92 6.03 -5.80
CA PHE A 81 0.04 6.48 -6.82
C PHE A 81 0.67 5.27 -7.51
N ARG A 82 1.32 5.51 -8.65
CA ARG A 82 2.00 4.45 -9.40
C ARG A 82 3.48 4.79 -9.55
N ILE A 83 4.33 3.79 -9.32
CA ILE A 83 5.74 3.85 -9.68
C ILE A 83 5.85 3.58 -11.19
N LYS A 84 6.31 4.58 -11.94
CA LYS A 84 6.72 4.39 -13.34
C LYS A 84 8.21 4.10 -13.35
N VAL A 85 8.58 2.97 -13.95
CA VAL A 85 9.99 2.59 -14.21
C VAL A 85 10.36 2.96 -15.63
#